data_AF-A0A4Q2YMF5-F1
#
_entry.id   AF-A0A4Q2YMF5-F1
#
_cell.length_a   1.000
_cell.length_b   1.000
_cell.length_c   1.000
_cell.angle_alpha   90.00
_cell.angle_beta   90.00
_cell.angle_gamma   90.00
#
_symmetry.space_group_name_H-M   'P 1'
#
loop_
_entity.id
_entity.type
_entity.pdbx_description
1 polymer ?
#
loop_
_entity_poly.entity_id
_entity_poly.type
_entity_poly.pdbx_seq_one_letter_code
_entity_poly.pdbx_strand_id
1 'polypeptide(L)' 'IFLTIYSFVSTPMFFMIIAASSVLGLVASCFLAEPKGHIAEVAEDGSVQLIEVA' A
#
# COMPACT_ATOMS: atom_id res chain seq x y z
N ILE A 1 10.23 -15.02 2.22
CA ILE A 1 10.78 -14.51 0.94
C ILE A 1 12.14 -13.84 1.18
N PHE A 2 12.25 -12.76 1.96
CA PHE A 2 13.56 -12.08 2.16
C PHE A 2 14.66 -12.98 2.75
N LEU A 3 14.39 -13.72 3.84
CA LEU A 3 15.38 -14.63 4.43
C LEU A 3 15.75 -15.80 3.50
N THR A 4 14.80 -16.25 2.67
CA THR A 4 15.03 -17.26 1.64
C THR A 4 15.95 -16.72 0.55
N ILE A 5 15.85 -15.45 0.17
CA ILE A 5 16.78 -14.82 -0.78
C ILE A 5 18.16 -14.66 -0.14
N TYR A 6 18.21 -14.24 1.13
CA TYR A 6 19.46 -14.08 1.88
C TYR A 6 20.29 -15.37 1.94
N SER A 7 19.66 -16.56 1.94
CA SER A 7 20.41 -17.83 1.91
C SER A 7 21.16 -18.10 0.60
N PHE A 8 20.91 -17.33 -0.46
CA PHE A 8 21.54 -17.50 -1.77
C PHE A 8 22.42 -16.33 -2.21
N VAL A 9 22.46 -15.22 -1.45
CA VAL A 9 23.20 -14.00 -1.83
C VAL A 9 24.02 -13.46 -0.67
N SER A 10 25.04 -12.65 -0.97
CA SER A 10 25.86 -11.98 0.05
C SER A 10 25.13 -10.82 0.73
N THR A 11 25.57 -10.45 1.94
CA THR A 11 24.95 -9.37 2.74
C THR A 11 24.82 -8.03 1.99
N PRO A 12 25.84 -7.53 1.26
CA PRO A 12 25.68 -6.28 0.51
C PRO A 12 24.59 -6.38 -0.58
N MET A 13 24.53 -7.50 -1.29
CA MET A 13 23.53 -7.73 -2.33
C MET A 13 22.12 -7.89 -1.74
N PHE A 14 22.00 -8.50 -0.56
CA PHE A 14 20.72 -8.59 0.16
C PHE A 14 20.16 -7.21 0.51
N PHE A 15 20.99 -6.29 1.02
CA PHE A 15 20.55 -4.92 1.31
C PHE A 15 20.13 -4.16 0.04
N MET A 16 20.78 -4.40 -1.09
CA MET A 16 20.36 -3.83 -2.39
C MET A 16 18.98 -4.35 -2.83
N ILE A 17 18.67 -5.63 -2.59
CA ILE A 17 17.35 -6.20 -2.89
C ILE A 17 16.26 -5.57 -2.03
N ILE A 18 16.53 -5.34 -0.73
CA ILE A 18 15.61 -4.63 0.15
C ILE A 18 15.38 -3.21 -0.37
N ALA A 19 16.45 -2.48 -0.69
CA ALA A 19 16.37 -1.12 -1.22
C ALA A 19 15.51 -1.06 -2.50
N ALA A 20 15.74 -1.99 -3.44
CA ALA A 20 14.94 -2.09 -4.67
C ALA A 20 13.45 -2.37 -4.38
N SER A 21 13.15 -3.26 -3.44
CA SER A 21 11.77 -3.55 -3.02
C SER A 21 11.09 -2.31 -2.43
N SER A 22 11.80 -1.52 -1.62
CA SER A 22 11.26 -0.28 -1.04
C SER A 22 11.01 0.79 -2.11
N VAL A 23 11.96 0.96 -3.06
CA VAL A 23 11.77 1.89 -4.18
C VAL A 23 10.57 1.48 -5.02
N LEU A 24 10.41 0.19 -5.31
CA LEU A 24 9.28 -0.31 -6.09
C LEU A 24 7.94 -0.08 -5.37
N GLY A 25 7.88 -0.33 -4.05
CA GLY A 25 6.69 -0.04 -3.24
C GLY A 25 6.36 1.46 -3.21
N LEU A 26 7.37 2.32 -3.08
CA LEU A 26 7.20 3.78 -3.13
C LEU A 26 6.67 4.24 -4.49
N VAL A 27 7.29 3.77 -5.58
CA VAL A 27 6.85 4.09 -6.94
C VAL A 27 5.42 3.61 -7.16
N ALA A 28 5.07 2.39 -6.75
CA ALA A 28 3.71 1.88 -6.83
C ALA A 28 2.72 2.76 -6.05
N SER A 29 3.11 3.25 -4.86
CA SER A 29 2.29 4.18 -4.07
C SER A 29 2.03 5.51 -4.77
N CYS A 30 2.98 6.02 -5.57
CA CYS A 30 2.78 7.25 -6.32
C CYS A 30 1.71 7.12 -7.41
N PHE A 31 1.40 5.91 -7.87
CA PHE A 31 0.34 5.63 -8.84
C PHE A 31 -0.98 5.21 -8.21
N LEU A 32 -1.04 5.08 -6.87
CA LEU A 32 -2.27 4.75 -6.19
C LEU A 32 -3.18 5.98 -6.20
N ALA A 33 -4.30 5.89 -6.93
CA ALA A 33 -5.31 6.93 -6.91
C ALA A 33 -6.14 6.81 -5.63
N GLU A 34 -6.31 7.93 -4.92
CA GLU A 34 -7.25 7.98 -3.81
C GLU A 34 -8.68 7.76 -4.34
N PRO A 35 -9.48 6.90 -3.68
CA PRO A 35 -10.85 6.63 -4.09
C PRO A 35 -11.70 7.88 -3.86
N LYS A 36 -12.03 8.58 -4.95
CA LYS A 36 -12.91 9.76 -4.92
C LYS A 36 -14.37 9.32 -4.97
N GLY A 37 -15.22 9.91 -4.12
CA GLY A 37 -16.65 9.62 -4.14
C GLY A 37 -17.33 9.87 -2.81
N HIS A 38 -18.49 9.22 -2.60
CA HIS A 38 -19.22 9.31 -1.35
C HIS A 38 -19.26 7.94 -0.69
N ILE A 39 -18.82 7.84 0.57
CA ILE A 39 -19.08 6.69 1.41
C ILE A 39 -20.50 6.85 1.95
N ALA A 40 -21.39 5.95 1.57
CA ALA A 40 -22.74 5.89 2.10
C ALA A 40 -22.72 5.13 3.43
N GLU A 41 -22.83 5.85 4.54
CA GLU A 41 -22.99 5.29 5.88
C GLU A 41 -24.47 5.22 6.23
N VAL A 42 -24.91 4.08 6.77
CA VAL A 42 -26.29 3.88 7.24
C VAL A 42 -26.29 4.04 8.75
N ALA A 43 -26.96 5.07 9.26
CA ALA A 43 -27.07 5.31 10.70
C ALA A 43 -28.02 4.30 11.35
N GLU A 44 -27.95 4.16 12.69
CA GLU A 44 -28.81 3.24 13.46
C GLU A 44 -30.32 3.53 13.32
N ASP A 45 -30.67 4.74 12.88
CA ASP A 45 -32.05 5.15 12.56
C ASP A 45 -32.49 4.82 11.12
N GLY A 46 -31.60 4.22 10.32
CA GLY A 46 -31.83 3.85 8.92
C GLY A 46 -31.64 4.99 7.92
N SER A 47 -31.23 6.19 8.36
CA SER A 47 -30.88 7.29 7.45
C SER A 47 -29.54 7.03 6.74
N VAL A 48 -29.43 7.48 5.49
CA VAL A 48 -28.20 7.36 4.70
C VAL A 48 -27.48 8.70 4.72
N GLN A 49 -26.27 8.71 5.28
CA GLN A 49 -25.37 9.85 5.22
C GLN A 49 -24.31 9.61 4.15
N LEU A 50 -24.16 10.58 3.25
CA LEU A 50 -23.13 10.55 2.22
C LEU A 50 -21.92 11.34 2.72
N ILE A 51 -20.87 10.63 3.12
CA ILE A 51 -19.60 11.24 3.54
C ILE A 51 -18.75 11.41 2.29
N GLU A 52 -18.46 12.66 1.92
CA GLU A 52 -17.58 12.97 0.80
C GLU A 52 -16.13 12.55 1.11
N VAL A 53 -15.53 11.78 0.21
CA VAL A 53 -14.13 11.38 0.25
C VAL A 53 -13.40 12.15 -0.85
N ALA A 54 -12.58 13.12 -0.43
CA ALA A 54 -11.78 14.00 -1.29
C ALA A 54 -10.68 13.25 -2.04
#